data_AF-K4IV94-F1
#
_entry.id   AF-K4IV94-F1
#
_cell.length_a   1.000
_cell.length_b   1.000
_cell.length_c   1.000
_cell.angle_alpha   90.00
_cell.angle_beta   90.00
_cell.angle_gamma   90.00
#
_symmetry.space_group_name_H-M   'P 1'
#
loop_
_entity.id
_entity.type
_entity.pdbx_description
1 polymer ?
#
loop_
_entity_poly.entity_id
_entity_poly.type
_entity_poly.pdbx_seq_one_letter_code
_entity_poly.pdbx_strand_id
1 'polypeptide(L)'
;MGFFKNLFGNKKKVSEIPQKKAEKVADEIEDEPYGIDKDNAHERAVELIPEEFFWSCVDELAPFGSDEGDMALSEFRDWKKDNPNTQTFECIRWTIEGVSKKNLAEYNEKILDRNLIQSQLENENFNDQQYIFTVDISVIATGFAQLIDEGKIDKKNKPIIQLAINRQKIWAELTTEWEYGNEYIEKLKVLNRALKVA
;
A
#
# COMPACT_ATOMS: atom_id res chain seq x y z
N MET A 1 -12.85 -14.32 4.30
CA MET A 1 -14.25 -13.84 4.40
C MET A 1 -14.19 -12.40 4.90
N GLY A 2 -14.33 -11.43 4.00
CA GLY A 2 -13.93 -10.02 4.21
C GLY A 2 -14.65 -9.33 5.37
N PHE A 3 -13.85 -8.70 6.23
CA PHE A 3 -14.23 -8.13 7.53
C PHE A 3 -15.15 -6.88 7.43
N PHE A 4 -15.40 -6.32 6.24
CA PHE A 4 -16.08 -5.03 6.08
C PHE A 4 -17.39 -5.02 5.28
N LYS A 5 -18.06 -6.16 5.10
CA LYS A 5 -19.32 -6.21 4.32
C LYS A 5 -20.59 -5.67 5.02
N ASN A 6 -20.50 -5.23 6.28
CA ASN A 6 -21.68 -4.90 7.11
C ASN A 6 -21.96 -3.39 7.27
N LEU A 7 -22.00 -2.63 6.17
CA LEU A 7 -22.39 -1.21 6.23
C LEU A 7 -23.45 -0.76 5.22
N PHE A 8 -24.08 -1.67 4.46
CA PHE A 8 -25.22 -1.32 3.60
C PHE A 8 -26.42 -2.24 3.82
N GLY A 9 -27.51 -1.60 4.29
CA GLY A 9 -28.74 -2.25 4.72
C GLY A 9 -29.70 -2.67 3.61
N ASN A 10 -30.54 -3.65 3.98
CA ASN A 10 -31.87 -4.03 3.46
C ASN A 10 -32.09 -4.15 1.95
N LYS A 11 -32.06 -5.41 1.49
CA LYS A 11 -32.63 -5.88 0.21
C LYS A 11 -34.14 -5.63 0.16
N LYS A 12 -34.62 -4.80 -0.77
CA LYS A 12 -36.02 -4.82 -1.23
C LYS A 12 -36.20 -5.92 -2.28
N LYS A 13 -37.32 -6.64 -2.17
CA LYS A 13 -37.76 -7.77 -3.02
C LYS A 13 -37.81 -7.40 -4.50
N VAL A 14 -37.31 -8.30 -5.34
CA VAL A 14 -37.42 -8.27 -6.80
C VAL A 14 -38.83 -8.74 -7.19
N SER A 15 -39.59 -7.90 -7.90
CA SER A 15 -40.75 -8.31 -8.69
C SER A 15 -40.37 -8.30 -10.18
N GLU A 16 -40.81 -9.34 -10.87
CA GLU A 16 -40.47 -9.74 -12.24
C GLU A 16 -40.64 -8.63 -13.30
N ILE A 17 -39.70 -8.56 -14.25
CA ILE A 17 -39.82 -7.79 -15.50
C ILE A 17 -39.45 -8.71 -16.68
N PRO A 18 -40.23 -8.71 -17.79
CA PRO A 18 -40.19 -9.79 -18.78
C PRO A 18 -39.08 -9.63 -19.81
N GLN A 19 -38.56 -10.79 -20.25
CA GLN A 19 -37.50 -10.96 -21.24
C GLN A 19 -37.84 -10.31 -22.59
N LYS A 20 -36.97 -9.40 -23.06
CA LYS A 20 -36.88 -9.02 -24.48
C LYS A 20 -35.41 -8.89 -24.91
N LYS A 21 -35.05 -9.78 -25.85
CA LYS A 21 -33.91 -9.79 -26.79
C LYS A 21 -32.60 -9.12 -26.33
N ALA A 22 -31.66 -9.97 -25.93
CA ALA A 22 -30.24 -9.65 -25.86
C ALA A 22 -29.70 -9.43 -27.28
N GLU A 23 -29.44 -8.17 -27.62
CA GLU A 23 -28.61 -7.78 -28.74
C GLU A 23 -27.24 -7.35 -28.18
N LYS A 24 -26.18 -7.90 -28.76
CA LYS A 24 -24.77 -7.76 -28.36
C LYS A 24 -24.37 -6.30 -28.13
N VAL A 25 -24.02 -5.98 -26.88
CA VAL A 25 -23.00 -5.00 -26.56
C VAL A 25 -22.01 -5.73 -25.67
N ALA A 26 -21.07 -6.44 -26.31
CA ALA A 26 -19.85 -6.82 -25.63
C ALA A 26 -18.94 -5.61 -25.75
N ASP A 27 -19.07 -4.68 -24.81
CA ASP A 27 -17.98 -3.76 -24.53
C ASP A 27 -16.76 -4.63 -24.24
N GLU A 28 -15.63 -4.34 -24.88
CA GLU A 28 -14.33 -4.88 -24.50
C GLU A 28 -14.09 -4.40 -23.07
N ILE A 29 -14.37 -5.26 -22.09
CA ILE A 29 -13.90 -5.08 -20.74
C ILE A 29 -12.39 -5.34 -20.87
N GLU A 30 -11.60 -4.28 -21.02
CA GLU A 30 -10.17 -4.38 -20.73
C GLU A 30 -10.08 -4.90 -19.29
N ASP A 31 -9.59 -6.13 -19.12
CA ASP A 31 -9.34 -6.69 -17.81
C ASP A 31 -8.32 -5.77 -17.12
N GLU A 32 -8.78 -5.02 -16.11
CA GLU A 32 -7.89 -4.18 -15.33
C GLU A 32 -6.76 -5.04 -14.74
N PRO A 33 -5.49 -4.61 -14.83
CA PRO A 33 -4.37 -5.40 -14.34
C PRO A 33 -4.53 -5.62 -12.83
N TYR A 34 -4.63 -6.88 -12.43
CA TYR A 34 -4.61 -7.29 -11.04
C TYR A 34 -3.17 -7.34 -10.52
N GLY A 35 -2.93 -6.72 -9.37
CA GLY A 35 -1.61 -6.69 -8.74
C GLY A 35 -0.60 -5.78 -9.45
N ILE A 36 0.66 -5.93 -9.06
CA ILE A 36 1.79 -5.21 -9.64
C ILE A 36 2.10 -5.77 -11.04
N ASP A 37 2.18 -4.88 -12.03
CA ASP A 37 2.44 -5.25 -13.42
C ASP A 37 3.35 -4.21 -14.08
N LYS A 38 4.57 -4.62 -14.40
CA LYS A 38 5.59 -3.76 -15.00
C LYS A 38 5.27 -3.38 -16.44
N ASP A 39 4.61 -4.25 -17.20
CA ASP A 39 4.34 -4.04 -18.62
C ASP A 39 3.24 -2.99 -18.83
N ASN A 40 2.34 -2.87 -17.86
CA ASN A 40 1.26 -1.88 -17.85
C ASN A 40 1.53 -0.67 -16.92
N ALA A 41 2.70 -0.61 -16.28
CA ALA A 41 3.07 0.50 -15.41
C ALA A 41 3.42 1.77 -16.20
N HIS A 42 3.26 2.93 -15.56
CA HIS A 42 3.68 4.20 -16.11
C HIS A 42 5.21 4.19 -16.38
N GLU A 43 5.64 4.65 -17.56
CA GLU A 43 7.04 4.61 -18.01
C GLU A 43 8.01 5.23 -16.98
N ARG A 44 7.60 6.32 -16.35
CA ARG A 44 8.35 7.01 -15.30
C ARG A 44 8.61 6.11 -14.08
N ALA A 45 7.68 5.25 -13.68
CA ALA A 45 7.89 4.31 -12.59
C ALA A 45 8.97 3.28 -12.95
N VAL A 46 8.89 2.72 -14.16
CA VAL A 46 9.88 1.77 -14.70
C VAL A 46 11.27 2.41 -14.81
N GLU A 47 11.35 3.67 -15.24
CA GLU A 47 12.61 4.43 -15.31
C GLU A 47 13.22 4.64 -13.91
N LEU A 48 12.40 4.98 -12.92
CA LEU A 48 12.87 5.28 -11.56
C LEU A 48 13.23 4.03 -10.75
N ILE A 49 12.58 2.91 -11.05
CA ILE A 49 12.73 1.65 -10.32
C ILE A 49 12.88 0.50 -11.34
N PRO A 50 14.04 0.39 -12.00
CA PRO A 50 14.30 -0.71 -12.92
C PRO A 50 14.50 -2.06 -12.19
N GLU A 51 14.73 -2.06 -10.87
CA GLU A 51 15.02 -3.25 -10.09
C GLU A 51 13.86 -4.25 -10.07
N GLU A 52 14.10 -5.49 -10.52
CA GLU A 52 13.05 -6.52 -10.70
C GLU A 52 12.31 -6.89 -9.41
N PHE A 53 12.97 -6.80 -8.24
CA PHE A 53 12.32 -7.15 -6.98
C PHE A 53 11.05 -6.30 -6.75
N PHE A 54 11.07 -5.03 -7.13
CA PHE A 54 9.94 -4.11 -6.91
C PHE A 54 8.68 -4.55 -7.66
N TRP A 55 8.88 -5.18 -8.82
CA TRP A 55 7.83 -5.64 -9.72
C TRP A 55 7.39 -7.08 -9.44
N SER A 56 7.96 -7.73 -8.43
CA SER A 56 7.61 -9.11 -8.08
C SER A 56 6.45 -9.14 -7.10
N CYS A 57 5.34 -9.75 -7.51
CA CYS A 57 4.18 -10.02 -6.64
C CYS A 57 4.39 -11.18 -5.66
N VAL A 58 5.58 -11.80 -5.64
CA VAL A 58 5.91 -12.94 -4.76
C VAL A 58 7.17 -12.69 -3.92
N ASP A 59 7.80 -11.54 -4.07
CA ASP A 59 8.94 -11.14 -3.25
C ASP A 59 8.42 -10.44 -2.00
N GLU A 60 8.31 -11.17 -0.89
CA GLU A 60 7.80 -10.67 0.40
C GLU A 60 8.55 -9.45 0.96
N LEU A 61 9.75 -9.14 0.43
CA LEU A 61 10.53 -7.97 0.82
C LEU A 61 10.26 -6.75 -0.09
N ALA A 62 9.49 -6.94 -1.16
CA ALA A 62 9.03 -5.90 -2.06
C ALA A 62 7.75 -5.24 -1.54
N PRO A 63 7.49 -3.97 -1.87
CA PRO A 63 6.30 -3.26 -1.37
C PRO A 63 4.97 -3.86 -1.81
N PHE A 64 4.94 -4.66 -2.88
CA PHE A 64 3.73 -5.30 -3.41
C PHE A 64 3.78 -6.82 -3.38
N GLY A 65 4.82 -7.42 -2.79
CA GLY A 65 4.94 -8.88 -2.72
C GLY A 65 4.32 -9.48 -1.45
N SER A 66 4.14 -8.68 -0.39
CA SER A 66 3.35 -9.05 0.78
C SER A 66 1.84 -8.91 0.52
N ASP A 67 1.02 -9.74 1.18
CA ASP A 67 -0.45 -9.65 1.16
C ASP A 67 -0.96 -8.23 1.48
N GLU A 68 -0.37 -7.56 2.47
CA GLU A 68 -0.73 -6.18 2.87
C GLU A 68 -0.41 -5.15 1.78
N GLY A 69 0.67 -5.39 1.04
CA GLY A 69 1.14 -4.55 -0.05
C GLY A 69 0.27 -4.70 -1.31
N ASP A 70 -0.02 -5.93 -1.72
CA ASP A 70 -0.95 -6.23 -2.82
C ASP A 70 -2.34 -5.67 -2.53
N MET A 71 -2.83 -5.88 -1.29
CA MET A 71 -4.11 -5.32 -0.85
C MET A 71 -4.11 -3.79 -0.89
N ALA A 72 -3.05 -3.13 -0.42
CA ALA A 72 -2.94 -1.67 -0.45
C ALA A 72 -2.90 -1.10 -1.88
N LEU A 73 -2.32 -1.81 -2.85
CA LEU A 73 -2.36 -1.44 -4.26
C LEU A 73 -3.78 -1.55 -4.83
N SER A 74 -4.43 -2.70 -4.58
CA SER A 74 -5.81 -2.94 -5.02
C SER A 74 -6.77 -1.89 -4.42
N GLU A 75 -6.68 -1.64 -3.12
CA GLU A 75 -7.50 -0.64 -2.43
C GLU A 75 -7.20 0.79 -2.89
N PHE A 76 -5.95 1.13 -3.22
CA PHE A 76 -5.63 2.43 -3.80
C PHE A 76 -6.34 2.64 -5.15
N ARG A 77 -6.30 1.63 -6.02
CA ARG A 77 -6.94 1.67 -7.35
C ARG A 77 -8.44 1.83 -7.23
N ASP A 78 -9.09 1.05 -6.38
CA ASP A 78 -10.52 1.17 -6.12
C ASP A 78 -10.88 2.52 -5.50
N TRP A 79 -10.10 2.97 -4.50
CA TRP A 79 -10.27 4.29 -3.90
C TRP A 79 -10.16 5.40 -4.94
N LYS A 80 -9.21 5.30 -5.88
CA LYS A 80 -8.97 6.32 -6.91
C LYS A 80 -10.13 6.41 -7.90
N LYS A 81 -10.76 5.29 -8.26
CA LYS A 81 -11.97 5.26 -9.09
C LYS A 81 -13.14 5.99 -8.42
N ASP A 82 -13.31 5.78 -7.11
CA ASP A 82 -14.36 6.42 -6.32
C ASP A 82 -14.05 7.90 -6.01
N ASN A 83 -12.78 8.28 -6.05
CA ASN A 83 -12.29 9.60 -5.61
C ASN A 83 -11.33 10.27 -6.63
N PRO A 84 -11.72 10.41 -7.92
CA PRO A 84 -10.79 10.78 -9.00
C PRO A 84 -10.16 12.17 -8.80
N ASN A 85 -10.89 13.09 -8.18
CA ASN A 85 -10.48 14.48 -7.96
C ASN A 85 -9.98 14.75 -6.52
N THR A 86 -9.93 13.73 -5.67
CA THR A 86 -9.47 13.87 -4.29
C THR A 86 -7.96 13.74 -4.24
N GLN A 87 -7.32 14.51 -3.37
CA GLN A 87 -5.87 14.39 -3.14
C GLN A 87 -5.56 13.01 -2.57
N THR A 88 -4.57 12.32 -3.14
CA THR A 88 -4.13 10.98 -2.72
C THR A 88 -3.67 10.91 -1.26
N PHE A 89 -3.31 12.07 -0.67
CA PHE A 89 -3.10 12.21 0.77
C PHE A 89 -4.27 11.68 1.62
N GLU A 90 -5.51 11.85 1.15
CA GLU A 90 -6.69 11.37 1.85
C GLU A 90 -6.76 9.84 1.84
N CYS A 91 -6.25 9.19 0.79
CA CYS A 91 -6.07 7.72 0.73
C CYS A 91 -5.02 7.28 1.73
N ILE A 92 -3.84 7.91 1.76
CA ILE A 92 -2.79 7.60 2.74
C ILE A 92 -3.29 7.77 4.18
N ARG A 93 -4.04 8.84 4.46
CA ARG A 93 -4.68 9.02 5.77
C ARG A 93 -5.59 7.84 6.09
N TRP A 94 -6.47 7.49 5.16
CA TRP A 94 -7.39 6.37 5.33
C TRP A 94 -6.65 5.05 5.56
N THR A 95 -5.57 4.76 4.83
CA THR A 95 -4.70 3.59 5.04
C THR A 95 -4.13 3.58 6.46
N ILE A 96 -3.51 4.69 6.91
CA ILE A 96 -2.92 4.78 8.25
C ILE A 96 -3.97 4.56 9.32
N GLU A 97 -5.07 5.30 9.27
CA GLU A 97 -6.10 5.23 10.32
C GLU A 97 -6.85 3.89 10.29
N GLY A 98 -7.04 3.32 9.10
CA GLY A 98 -7.67 2.03 8.87
C GLY A 98 -6.84 0.86 9.40
N VAL A 99 -5.55 0.82 9.07
CA VAL A 99 -4.66 -0.31 9.43
C VAL A 99 -4.17 -0.21 10.87
N SER A 100 -3.78 0.99 11.32
CA SER A 100 -3.23 1.17 12.68
C SER A 100 -4.29 1.32 13.76
N LYS A 101 -5.54 1.67 13.38
CA LYS A 101 -6.61 2.11 14.30
C LYS A 101 -6.26 3.34 15.15
N LYS A 102 -5.26 4.12 14.73
CA LYS A 102 -4.80 5.36 15.37
C LYS A 102 -5.06 6.56 14.47
N ASN A 103 -5.08 7.76 15.05
CA ASN A 103 -5.22 8.97 14.26
C ASN A 103 -3.93 9.27 13.48
N LEU A 104 -4.03 9.83 12.28
CA LEU A 104 -2.87 10.25 11.48
C LEU A 104 -1.90 11.15 12.26
N ALA A 105 -2.40 11.99 13.17
CA ALA A 105 -1.57 12.87 13.99
C ALA A 105 -0.55 12.11 14.87
N GLU A 106 -0.81 10.83 15.18
CA GLU A 106 0.13 9.97 15.91
C GLU A 106 1.23 9.39 15.00
N TYR A 107 1.00 9.36 13.69
CA TYR A 107 1.95 8.89 12.67
C TYR A 107 2.87 10.04 12.23
N ASN A 108 3.79 10.41 13.13
CA ASN A 108 4.75 11.51 12.97
C ASN A 108 6.17 11.06 13.33
N GLU A 109 7.16 11.96 13.27
CA GLU A 109 8.59 11.66 13.52
C GLU A 109 8.88 10.88 14.82
N LYS A 110 8.02 10.95 15.84
CA LYS A 110 8.17 10.17 17.08
C LYS A 110 8.17 8.66 16.84
N ILE A 111 7.54 8.19 15.76
CA ILE A 111 7.54 6.76 15.40
C ILE A 111 8.93 6.26 14.97
N LEU A 112 9.89 7.17 14.77
CA LEU A 112 11.29 6.85 14.42
C LEU A 112 12.21 6.76 15.64
N ASP A 113 11.68 6.97 16.86
CA ASP A 113 12.49 6.83 18.07
C ASP A 113 12.95 5.36 18.23
N ARG A 114 14.27 5.14 18.12
CA ARG A 114 14.87 3.81 18.27
C ARG A 114 14.59 3.18 19.62
N ASN A 115 14.56 3.96 20.71
CA ASN A 115 14.27 3.42 22.03
C ASN A 115 12.81 2.99 22.14
N LEU A 116 11.90 3.74 21.50
CA LEU A 116 10.49 3.35 21.41
C LEU A 116 10.36 2.02 20.66
N ILE A 117 10.95 1.92 19.46
CA ILE A 117 10.88 0.70 18.65
C ILE A 117 11.53 -0.48 19.39
N GLN A 118 12.69 -0.29 20.01
CA GLN A 118 13.33 -1.34 20.83
C GLN A 118 12.41 -1.81 21.96
N SER A 119 11.81 -0.89 22.72
CA SER A 119 10.88 -1.25 23.80
C SER A 119 9.61 -1.95 23.31
N GLN A 120 9.20 -1.67 22.07
CA GLN A 120 8.07 -2.32 21.41
C GLN A 120 8.43 -3.75 21.01
N LEU A 121 9.63 -3.97 20.46
CA LEU A 121 10.14 -5.30 20.11
C LEU A 121 10.35 -6.20 21.34
N GLU A 122 10.76 -5.62 22.48
CA GLU A 122 10.94 -6.34 23.74
C GLU A 122 9.62 -6.64 24.47
N ASN A 123 8.51 -6.04 24.05
CA ASN A 123 7.22 -6.21 24.69
C ASN A 123 6.42 -7.34 24.00
N GLU A 124 6.32 -8.49 24.65
CA GLU A 124 5.58 -9.66 24.16
C GLU A 124 4.09 -9.40 23.82
N ASN A 125 3.49 -8.34 24.39
CA ASN A 125 2.11 -7.96 24.10
C ASN A 125 1.97 -7.00 22.92
N PHE A 126 3.08 -6.50 22.38
CA PHE A 126 3.09 -5.61 21.23
C PHE A 126 3.29 -6.43 19.97
N ASN A 127 2.32 -6.39 19.07
CA ASN A 127 2.42 -7.03 17.76
C ASN A 127 3.12 -6.07 16.79
N ASP A 128 4.44 -6.15 16.70
CA ASP A 128 5.26 -5.33 15.82
C ASP A 128 4.98 -5.61 14.34
N GLN A 129 4.67 -6.87 13.98
CA GLN A 129 4.22 -7.22 12.64
C GLN A 129 3.00 -6.40 12.24
N GLN A 130 1.96 -6.34 13.08
CA GLN A 130 0.77 -5.55 12.78
C GLN A 130 1.01 -4.03 12.85
N TYR A 131 1.64 -3.53 13.90
CA TYR A 131 1.65 -2.09 14.21
C TYR A 131 2.87 -1.34 13.65
N ILE A 132 3.90 -2.07 13.21
CA ILE A 132 5.06 -1.52 12.51
C ILE A 132 5.05 -1.98 11.05
N PHE A 133 5.24 -3.27 10.79
CA PHE A 133 5.38 -3.82 9.43
C PHE A 133 4.13 -3.57 8.57
N THR A 134 2.98 -4.15 8.92
CA THR A 134 1.72 -4.04 8.16
C THR A 134 1.30 -2.58 7.94
N VAL A 135 1.38 -1.73 8.97
CA VAL A 135 1.06 -0.30 8.80
C VAL A 135 2.00 0.38 7.81
N ASP A 136 3.32 0.20 7.95
CA ASP A 136 4.27 0.90 7.09
C ASP A 136 4.27 0.38 5.67
N ILE A 137 4.18 -0.94 5.48
CA ILE A 137 4.16 -1.54 4.15
C ILE A 137 2.91 -1.10 3.38
N SER A 138 1.74 -1.04 4.03
CA SER A 138 0.54 -0.49 3.42
C SER A 138 0.70 0.98 3.04
N VAL A 139 1.34 1.81 3.88
CA VAL A 139 1.62 3.22 3.56
C VAL A 139 2.57 3.36 2.37
N ILE A 140 3.63 2.55 2.34
CA ILE A 140 4.60 2.51 1.25
C ILE A 140 3.89 2.09 -0.04
N ALA A 141 3.18 0.96 -0.02
CA ALA A 141 2.45 0.43 -1.16
C ALA A 141 1.41 1.43 -1.70
N THR A 142 0.57 2.03 -0.85
CA THR A 142 -0.39 3.07 -1.26
C THR A 142 0.31 4.27 -1.91
N GLY A 143 1.45 4.69 -1.37
CA GLY A 143 2.23 5.80 -1.94
C GLY A 143 2.86 5.48 -3.30
N PHE A 144 3.43 4.28 -3.43
CA PHE A 144 4.06 3.82 -4.68
C PHE A 144 3.04 3.37 -5.73
N ALA A 145 1.81 3.02 -5.34
CA ALA A 145 0.72 2.75 -6.28
C ALA A 145 0.43 3.97 -7.16
N GLN A 146 0.46 5.19 -6.60
CA GLN A 146 0.36 6.42 -7.41
C GLN A 146 1.52 6.55 -8.41
N LEU A 147 2.74 6.17 -8.03
CA LEU A 147 3.88 6.20 -8.94
C LEU A 147 3.66 5.25 -10.11
N ILE A 148 3.21 4.03 -9.83
CA ILE A 148 2.98 2.99 -10.84
C ILE A 148 1.88 3.40 -11.81
N ASP A 149 0.76 3.91 -11.30
CA ASP A 149 -0.42 4.19 -12.14
C ASP A 149 -0.37 5.60 -12.76
N GLU A 150 0.23 6.60 -12.08
CA GLU A 150 0.22 8.01 -12.51
C GLU A 150 1.61 8.60 -12.79
N GLY A 151 2.70 7.83 -12.61
CA GLY A 151 4.06 8.29 -12.89
C GLY A 151 4.62 9.32 -11.91
N LYS A 152 3.98 9.53 -10.76
CA LYS A 152 4.35 10.55 -9.78
C LYS A 152 4.00 10.15 -8.34
N ILE A 153 4.62 10.79 -7.37
CA ILE A 153 4.16 10.79 -5.97
C ILE A 153 3.85 12.23 -5.55
N ASP A 154 2.62 12.49 -5.13
CA ASP A 154 2.22 13.83 -4.69
C ASP A 154 3.12 14.33 -3.55
N LYS A 155 3.60 15.57 -3.67
CA LYS A 155 4.59 16.16 -2.76
C LYS A 155 4.17 16.07 -1.28
N LYS A 156 2.87 16.16 -1.00
CA LYS A 156 2.30 16.09 0.36
C LYS A 156 2.44 14.69 0.98
N ASN A 157 2.52 13.64 0.16
CA ASN A 157 2.63 12.26 0.60
C ASN A 157 4.07 11.87 0.93
N LYS A 158 5.05 12.48 0.26
CA LYS A 158 6.46 12.10 0.40
C LYS A 158 6.98 12.07 1.84
N PRO A 159 6.70 13.07 2.71
CA PRO A 159 7.15 13.00 4.10
C PRO A 159 6.56 11.81 4.86
N ILE A 160 5.32 11.43 4.59
CA ILE A 160 4.64 10.30 5.27
C ILE A 160 5.23 8.97 4.81
N ILE A 161 5.39 8.78 3.51
CA ILE A 161 6.03 7.58 2.94
C ILE A 161 7.48 7.48 3.45
N GLN A 162 8.18 8.60 3.57
CA GLN A 162 9.54 8.65 4.11
C GLN A 162 9.60 8.18 5.58
N LEU A 163 8.60 8.54 6.41
CA LEU A 163 8.49 8.04 7.78
C LEU A 163 8.35 6.51 7.79
N ALA A 164 7.47 5.95 6.95
CA ALA A 164 7.28 4.51 6.83
C ALA A 164 8.57 3.78 6.44
N ILE A 165 9.25 4.24 5.38
CA ILE A 165 10.53 3.67 4.93
C ILE A 165 11.58 3.75 6.04
N ASN A 166 11.68 4.88 6.73
CA ASN A 166 12.67 5.06 7.79
C ASN A 166 12.38 4.17 8.99
N ARG A 167 11.10 4.01 9.38
CA ARG A 167 10.70 3.14 10.49
C ARG A 167 10.97 1.68 10.16
N GLN A 168 10.65 1.22 8.93
CA GLN A 168 10.97 -0.13 8.48
C GLN A 168 12.46 -0.44 8.50
N LYS A 169 13.31 0.53 8.09
CA LYS A 169 14.77 0.35 8.21
C LYS A 169 15.22 0.20 9.66
N ILE A 170 14.72 1.04 10.56
CA ILE A 170 15.09 0.96 11.98
C ILE A 170 14.61 -0.36 12.58
N TRP A 171 13.36 -0.74 12.29
CA TRP A 171 12.78 -2.01 12.73
C TRP A 171 13.63 -3.19 12.26
N ALA A 172 13.96 -3.27 10.96
CA ALA A 172 14.80 -4.32 10.41
C ALA A 172 16.22 -4.36 11.00
N GLU A 173 16.81 -3.20 11.32
CA GLU A 173 18.12 -3.11 11.99
C GLU A 173 18.08 -3.61 13.44
N LEU A 174 16.96 -3.43 14.14
CA LEU A 174 16.80 -3.85 15.54
C LEU A 174 16.35 -5.32 15.65
N THR A 175 15.74 -5.88 14.61
CA THR A 175 15.37 -7.31 14.52
C THR A 175 16.60 -8.16 14.14
N THR A 176 17.52 -8.34 15.10
CA THR A 176 18.87 -8.90 14.85
C THR A 176 18.92 -10.36 14.37
N GLU A 177 17.84 -11.13 14.51
CA GLU A 177 17.78 -12.54 14.12
C GLU A 177 17.11 -12.77 12.75
N TRP A 178 16.71 -11.71 12.05
CA TRP A 178 16.04 -11.84 10.76
C TRP A 178 17.06 -11.97 9.61
N GLU A 179 17.17 -13.16 9.02
CA GLU A 179 18.15 -13.47 7.97
C GLU A 179 18.04 -12.56 6.72
N TYR A 180 16.85 -12.03 6.45
CA TYR A 180 16.58 -11.13 5.33
C TYR A 180 16.73 -9.63 5.67
N GLY A 181 17.02 -9.27 6.92
CA GLY A 181 17.00 -7.87 7.37
C GLY A 181 17.92 -6.94 6.55
N ASN A 182 19.13 -7.40 6.24
CA ASN A 182 20.05 -6.63 5.40
C ASN A 182 19.54 -6.47 3.96
N GLU A 183 19.01 -7.55 3.37
CA GLU A 183 18.43 -7.51 2.02
C GLU A 183 17.23 -6.55 1.96
N TYR A 184 16.35 -6.63 2.95
CA TYR A 184 15.20 -5.75 3.07
C TYR A 184 15.61 -4.28 3.18
N ILE A 185 16.64 -3.97 3.99
CA ILE A 185 17.19 -2.61 4.10
C ILE A 185 17.73 -2.11 2.75
N GLU A 186 18.40 -2.95 1.95
CA GLU A 186 18.85 -2.56 0.60
C GLU A 186 17.67 -2.28 -0.34
N LYS A 187 16.62 -3.11 -0.30
CA LYS A 187 15.37 -2.89 -1.04
C LYS A 187 14.70 -1.58 -0.64
N LEU A 188 14.64 -1.26 0.67
CA LEU A 188 14.13 0.02 1.17
C LEU A 188 14.98 1.22 0.73
N LYS A 189 16.29 1.07 0.52
CA LYS A 189 17.14 2.15 -0.04
C LYS A 189 16.77 2.46 -1.49
N VAL A 190 16.37 1.46 -2.27
CA VAL A 190 15.84 1.67 -3.64
C VAL A 190 14.55 2.48 -3.59
N LEU A 191 13.60 2.12 -2.72
CA LEU A 191 12.37 2.90 -2.53
C LEU A 191 12.68 4.34 -2.10
N ASN A 192 13.60 4.52 -1.16
CA ASN A 192 14.03 5.85 -0.70
C ASN A 192 14.65 6.69 -1.84
N ARG A 193 15.42 6.06 -2.75
CA ARG A 193 15.97 6.73 -3.92
C ARG A 193 14.85 7.20 -4.83
N ALA A 194 13.91 6.32 -5.18
CA ALA A 194 12.79 6.62 -6.06
C ALA A 194 11.90 7.73 -5.50
N LEU A 195 11.52 7.65 -4.21
CA LEU A 195 10.67 8.64 -3.54
C LEU A 195 11.20 10.09 -3.66
N LYS A 196 12.51 10.27 -3.61
CA LYS A 196 13.15 11.59 -3.70
C LYS A 196 12.95 12.26 -5.06
N VAL A 197 12.89 11.46 -6.13
CA VAL A 197 12.90 11.95 -7.53
C VAL A 197 11.59 11.70 -8.29
N ALA A 198 10.65 10.95 -7.68
CA ALA A 198 9.29 10.74 -8.15
C ALA A 198 8.39 11.99 -8.03
#